data_AF-A0A4Q3Z696-F1
#
_entry.id   AF-A0A4Q3Z696-F1
#
_cell.length_a   1.000
_cell.length_b   1.000
_cell.length_c   1.000
_cell.angle_alpha   90.00
_cell.angle_beta   90.00
_cell.angle_gamma   90.00
#
_symmetry.space_group_name_H-M   'P 1'
#
loop_
_entity.id
_entity.type
_entity.pdbx_description
1 polymer ?
#
loop_
_entity_poly.entity_id
_entity_poly.type
_entity_poly.pdbx_seq_one_letter_code
_entity_poly.pdbx_strand_id
1 'polypeptide(L)'
;MAAITTSPDTDDLATVMAEIIWLASQENSAFTAANMAAIDPSFQASFNAVYSGSIDATFKFEAEAAHAYSMMSAVTDITFTYTSDVGQADLVLMSTSDSTDSSVAGYHASPGQADKGGGDYWSAGFFNAALASMQAQADLGAGHFSGVVLLREIGRSMGLVYSDAAESDDQLPDLLDRERYSVMSDRADQDAGNRAGHAVTYMALDLAALQVAYGVSDHADGNSRYVLTDAGSAALSVEEGDMSIGNAYACIWDTGGTDRIVYSGRSDIVINLNAATLDGEINLGLGNLRGLRAVATLTNAERAGMFDDIRTAGGSFS
;
A
#
# COMPACT_ATOMS: atom_id res chain seq x y z
N MET A 1 18.45 27.80 -18.11
CA MET A 1 17.01 27.58 -17.84
C MET A 1 16.52 26.61 -18.88
N ALA A 2 16.62 25.31 -18.57
CA ALA A 2 16.01 24.29 -19.40
C ALA A 2 14.52 24.28 -19.05
N ALA A 3 13.68 24.39 -20.09
CA ALA A 3 12.25 24.24 -19.96
C ALA A 3 11.93 22.79 -19.61
N ILE A 4 11.11 22.63 -18.58
CA ILE A 4 10.54 21.37 -18.11
C ILE A 4 9.34 21.08 -19.02
N THR A 5 9.45 20.01 -19.81
CA THR A 5 8.39 19.35 -20.58
C THR A 5 8.89 17.90 -20.67
N THR A 6 8.33 16.89 -20.02
CA THR A 6 6.94 16.52 -19.73
C THR A 6 6.87 15.68 -18.45
N SER A 7 5.68 15.65 -17.82
CA SER A 7 5.23 14.69 -16.78
C SER A 7 5.36 13.23 -17.28
N PRO A 8 5.33 12.19 -16.41
CA PRO A 8 5.09 10.82 -16.87
C PRO A 8 3.97 10.77 -17.90
N ASP A 9 4.13 9.92 -18.91
CA ASP A 9 3.05 9.66 -19.86
C ASP A 9 1.89 9.07 -19.05
N THR A 10 0.67 9.53 -19.32
CA THR A 10 -0.53 9.12 -18.56
C THR A 10 -0.80 7.61 -18.61
N ASP A 11 -0.15 6.92 -19.53
CA ASP A 11 -0.34 5.51 -19.85
C ASP A 11 0.22 4.58 -18.73
N ASP A 12 1.33 4.93 -18.08
CA ASP A 12 1.90 4.14 -16.97
C ASP A 12 1.09 4.28 -15.66
N LEU A 13 0.36 5.38 -15.49
CA LEU A 13 -0.54 5.59 -14.35
C LEU A 13 -1.94 5.00 -14.62
N ALA A 14 -2.38 5.00 -15.88
CA ALA A 14 -3.58 4.28 -16.30
C ALA A 14 -3.46 2.77 -16.03
N THR A 15 -2.24 2.22 -16.11
CA THR A 15 -1.93 0.83 -15.75
C THR A 15 -2.27 0.47 -14.29
N VAL A 16 -2.17 1.43 -13.36
CA VAL A 16 -2.40 1.21 -11.92
C VAL A 16 -3.76 1.78 -11.47
N MET A 17 -4.52 2.40 -12.38
CA MET A 17 -5.84 3.01 -12.11
C MET A 17 -6.95 2.37 -12.94
N ALA A 18 -8.11 2.16 -12.32
CA ALA A 18 -9.34 1.80 -12.99
C ALA A 18 -9.99 3.03 -13.64
N GLU A 19 -10.79 2.80 -14.69
CA GLU A 19 -11.57 3.85 -15.36
C GLU A 19 -12.65 4.51 -14.46
N ILE A 20 -12.95 3.92 -13.30
CA ILE A 20 -14.00 4.38 -12.38
C ILE A 20 -13.37 4.70 -11.01
N ILE A 21 -13.47 5.97 -10.61
CA ILE A 21 -13.06 6.49 -9.31
C ILE A 21 -14.24 7.12 -8.58
N TRP A 22 -14.18 7.17 -7.25
CA TRP A 22 -15.09 7.99 -6.45
C TRP A 22 -15.01 9.46 -6.86
N LEU A 23 -16.16 10.13 -6.95
CA LEU A 23 -16.24 11.55 -7.34
C LEU A 23 -16.31 12.49 -6.14
N ALA A 24 -16.43 11.95 -4.92
CA ALA A 24 -16.51 12.75 -3.70
C ALA A 24 -15.13 12.89 -3.04
N SER A 25 -14.90 14.04 -2.40
CA SER A 25 -13.69 14.31 -1.60
C SER A 25 -13.81 13.80 -0.15
N GLN A 26 -14.93 13.17 0.19
CA GLN A 26 -15.20 12.58 1.52
C GLN A 26 -15.94 11.27 1.34
N GLU A 27 -15.44 10.22 1.99
CA GLU A 27 -15.99 8.87 1.91
C GLU A 27 -16.27 8.33 3.32
N ASN A 28 -17.45 7.72 3.51
CA ASN A 28 -17.80 7.10 4.78
C ASN A 28 -17.46 5.61 4.77
N SER A 29 -16.61 5.18 5.70
CA SER A 29 -16.25 3.76 5.90
C SER A 29 -17.02 3.14 7.07
N ALA A 30 -17.45 1.89 6.91
CA ALA A 30 -18.09 1.08 7.96
C ALA A 30 -17.43 -0.30 8.09
N PHE A 31 -17.26 -0.80 9.33
CA PHE A 31 -16.47 -2.01 9.64
C PHE A 31 -17.31 -3.17 10.20
N THR A 32 -18.44 -3.47 9.54
CA THR A 32 -19.48 -4.46 9.89
C THR A 32 -20.58 -3.99 10.85
N ALA A 33 -21.82 -4.17 10.41
CA ALA A 33 -22.95 -4.37 11.30
C ALA A 33 -23.27 -5.87 11.36
N ALA A 34 -23.66 -6.36 12.53
CA ALA A 34 -24.34 -7.63 12.63
C ALA A 34 -25.53 -7.62 11.65
N ASN A 35 -25.55 -8.56 10.70
CA ASN A 35 -26.54 -8.74 9.63
C ASN A 35 -26.37 -7.87 8.36
N MET A 36 -25.17 -7.80 7.77
CA MET A 36 -24.97 -7.26 6.40
C MET A 36 -25.96 -7.85 5.39
N ALA A 37 -26.21 -9.17 5.47
CA ALA A 37 -27.19 -9.86 4.64
C ALA A 37 -28.64 -9.39 4.82
N ALA A 38 -28.97 -8.79 5.98
CA ALA A 38 -30.29 -8.21 6.23
C ALA A 38 -30.39 -6.75 5.77
N ILE A 39 -29.25 -6.08 5.58
CA ILE A 39 -29.18 -4.71 5.05
C ILE A 39 -29.24 -4.76 3.52
N ASP A 40 -28.39 -5.58 2.90
CA ASP A 40 -28.48 -5.87 1.48
C ASP A 40 -28.06 -7.33 1.18
N PRO A 41 -28.95 -8.15 0.60
CA PRO A 41 -28.63 -9.54 0.23
C PRO A 41 -27.46 -9.69 -0.75
N SER A 42 -27.15 -8.65 -1.55
CA SER A 42 -26.02 -8.66 -2.49
C SER A 42 -24.68 -8.77 -1.79
N PHE A 43 -24.52 -8.23 -0.57
CA PHE A 43 -23.29 -8.41 0.20
C PHE A 43 -23.04 -9.88 0.54
N GLN A 44 -24.08 -10.62 0.93
CA GLN A 44 -23.96 -12.04 1.18
C GLN A 44 -23.67 -12.82 -0.11
N ALA A 45 -24.27 -12.42 -1.23
CA ALA A 45 -24.00 -13.03 -2.53
C ALA A 45 -22.54 -12.82 -2.97
N SER A 46 -22.02 -11.60 -2.85
CA SER A 46 -20.63 -11.25 -3.15
C SER A 46 -19.65 -11.93 -2.19
N PHE A 47 -19.96 -11.99 -0.89
CA PHE A 47 -19.18 -12.75 0.08
C PHE A 47 -19.12 -14.24 -0.32
N ASN A 48 -20.27 -14.85 -0.63
CA ASN A 48 -20.37 -16.25 -1.04
C ASN A 48 -19.69 -16.56 -2.38
N ALA A 49 -19.39 -15.54 -3.19
CA ALA A 49 -18.63 -15.70 -4.43
C ALA A 49 -17.13 -15.89 -4.16
N VAL A 50 -16.62 -15.40 -3.01
CA VAL A 50 -15.20 -15.44 -2.64
C VAL A 50 -14.91 -16.46 -1.53
N TYR A 51 -15.80 -16.55 -0.54
CA TYR A 51 -15.63 -17.36 0.66
C TYR A 51 -16.84 -18.27 0.93
N SER A 52 -16.59 -19.38 1.61
CA SER A 52 -17.63 -20.16 2.29
C SER A 52 -17.73 -19.74 3.76
N GLY A 53 -18.82 -20.12 4.43
CA GLY A 53 -19.03 -19.82 5.85
C GLY A 53 -19.88 -18.57 6.10
N SER A 54 -19.68 -17.95 7.26
CA SER A 54 -20.45 -16.81 7.74
C SER A 54 -19.57 -15.56 7.88
N ILE A 55 -20.18 -14.39 7.65
CA ILE A 55 -19.55 -13.10 7.92
C ILE A 55 -19.46 -12.92 9.43
N ASP A 56 -18.29 -12.51 9.91
CA ASP A 56 -18.07 -12.22 11.32
C ASP A 56 -18.99 -11.11 11.80
N ALA A 57 -19.50 -11.23 13.04
CA ALA A 57 -20.28 -10.17 13.67
C ALA A 57 -19.47 -8.90 13.96
N THR A 58 -18.15 -8.98 13.90
CA THR A 58 -17.21 -7.86 14.09
C THR A 58 -16.01 -8.09 13.20
N PHE A 59 -15.67 -7.06 12.42
CA PHE A 59 -14.50 -7.07 11.56
C PHE A 59 -13.21 -7.33 12.34
N LYS A 60 -12.36 -8.22 11.82
CA LYS A 60 -11.14 -8.67 12.54
C LYS A 60 -9.90 -7.80 12.34
N PHE A 61 -9.88 -6.95 11.31
CA PHE A 61 -8.69 -6.20 10.91
C PHE A 61 -8.89 -4.68 11.03
N GLU A 62 -9.59 -4.23 12.08
CA GLU A 62 -9.97 -2.82 12.27
C GLU A 62 -8.75 -1.89 12.33
N ALA A 63 -7.69 -2.30 13.03
CA ALA A 63 -6.47 -1.51 13.17
C ALA A 63 -5.73 -1.37 11.83
N GLU A 64 -5.61 -2.47 11.08
CA GLU A 64 -4.97 -2.51 9.76
C GLU A 64 -5.74 -1.67 8.74
N ALA A 65 -7.07 -1.74 8.76
CA ALA A 65 -7.89 -0.95 7.85
C ALA A 65 -7.87 0.54 8.20
N ALA A 66 -7.96 0.89 9.49
CA ALA A 66 -7.80 2.28 9.93
C ALA A 66 -6.43 2.85 9.52
N HIS A 67 -5.39 2.04 9.62
CA HIS A 67 -4.06 2.39 9.14
C HIS A 67 -4.03 2.65 7.63
N ALA A 68 -4.60 1.76 6.82
CA ALA A 68 -4.64 1.92 5.36
C ALA A 68 -5.42 3.19 4.93
N TYR A 69 -6.56 3.49 5.55
CA TYR A 69 -7.31 4.73 5.27
C TYR A 69 -6.56 5.99 5.71
N SER A 70 -5.87 5.92 6.86
CA SER A 70 -5.00 6.98 7.36
C SER A 70 -3.88 7.29 6.36
N MET A 71 -3.18 6.26 5.87
CA MET A 71 -2.10 6.43 4.90
C MET A 71 -2.59 7.00 3.57
N MET A 72 -3.81 6.68 3.13
CA MET A 72 -4.38 7.28 1.93
C MET A 72 -4.78 8.74 2.14
N SER A 73 -5.44 9.06 3.26
CA SER A 73 -5.82 10.45 3.60
C SER A 73 -4.59 11.34 3.78
N ALA A 74 -3.47 10.78 4.24
CA ALA A 74 -2.22 11.50 4.40
C ALA A 74 -1.64 11.98 3.06
N VAL A 75 -1.94 11.31 1.95
CA VAL A 75 -1.26 11.58 0.66
C VAL A 75 -2.20 12.09 -0.43
N THR A 76 -3.51 12.16 -0.14
CA THR A 76 -4.56 12.59 -1.08
C THR A 76 -5.50 13.60 -0.43
N ASP A 77 -6.29 14.32 -1.23
CA ASP A 77 -7.33 15.23 -0.70
C ASP A 77 -8.61 14.52 -0.23
N ILE A 78 -8.59 13.18 -0.12
CA ILE A 78 -9.71 12.40 0.42
C ILE A 78 -9.65 12.31 1.93
N THR A 79 -10.81 12.47 2.56
CA THR A 79 -11.01 12.17 3.98
C THR A 79 -11.94 10.98 4.15
N PHE A 80 -11.53 10.02 4.99
CA PHE A 80 -12.40 8.93 5.43
C PHE A 80 -13.03 9.22 6.80
N THR A 81 -14.33 9.00 6.90
CA THR A 81 -15.07 9.10 8.17
C THR A 81 -15.70 7.77 8.55
N TYR A 82 -15.60 7.40 9.83
CA TYR A 82 -16.26 6.20 10.32
C TYR A 82 -17.76 6.43 10.53
N THR A 83 -18.57 5.49 10.07
CA THR A 83 -20.01 5.43 10.38
C THR A 83 -20.42 4.04 10.86
N SER A 84 -21.36 4.01 11.81
CA SER A 84 -22.06 2.79 12.21
C SER A 84 -23.39 2.60 11.46
N ASP A 85 -23.82 3.60 10.67
CA ASP A 85 -24.99 3.52 9.80
C ASP A 85 -24.56 3.05 8.41
N VAL A 86 -24.84 1.79 8.11
CA VAL A 86 -24.49 1.16 6.82
C VAL A 86 -25.22 1.82 5.65
N GLY A 87 -26.39 2.41 5.89
CA GLY A 87 -27.11 3.17 4.85
C GLY A 87 -26.40 4.45 4.44
N GLN A 88 -25.42 4.92 5.23
CA GLN A 88 -24.57 6.07 4.92
C GLN A 88 -23.15 5.67 4.54
N ALA A 89 -22.81 4.38 4.56
CA ALA A 89 -21.48 3.91 4.20
C ALA A 89 -21.31 3.92 2.67
N ASP A 90 -20.11 4.26 2.23
CA ASP A 90 -19.64 4.13 0.85
C ASP A 90 -18.77 2.89 0.71
N LEU A 91 -17.92 2.67 1.73
CA LEU A 91 -17.04 1.52 1.84
C LEU A 91 -17.47 0.63 3.01
N VAL A 92 -17.63 -0.67 2.75
CA VAL A 92 -18.04 -1.66 3.76
C VAL A 92 -17.00 -2.77 3.84
N LEU A 93 -16.38 -2.93 5.00
CA LEU A 93 -15.43 -4.01 5.24
C LEU A 93 -16.08 -5.14 6.04
N MET A 94 -15.80 -6.37 5.64
CA MET A 94 -16.29 -7.61 6.23
C MET A 94 -15.16 -8.62 6.36
N SER A 95 -15.24 -9.48 7.37
CA SER A 95 -14.31 -10.61 7.52
C SER A 95 -15.05 -11.90 7.78
N THR A 96 -14.35 -13.02 7.65
CA THR A 96 -14.81 -14.32 8.14
C THR A 96 -13.72 -15.02 8.92
N SER A 97 -14.09 -15.54 10.10
CA SER A 97 -13.24 -16.39 10.93
C SER A 97 -13.56 -17.87 10.74
N ASP A 98 -14.52 -18.20 9.87
CA ASP A 98 -14.83 -19.58 9.51
C ASP A 98 -13.74 -20.14 8.59
N SER A 99 -13.43 -21.44 8.74
CA SER A 99 -12.55 -22.12 7.79
C SER A 99 -13.19 -22.07 6.40
N THR A 100 -12.62 -21.26 5.52
CA THR A 100 -13.06 -21.15 4.13
C THR A 100 -12.33 -22.18 3.26
N ASP A 101 -12.95 -22.65 2.19
CA ASP A 101 -12.26 -23.46 1.16
C ASP A 101 -11.38 -22.61 0.21
N SER A 102 -11.28 -21.31 0.47
CA SER A 102 -10.55 -20.32 -0.33
C SER A 102 -9.18 -20.01 0.26
N SER A 103 -8.17 -19.86 -0.59
CA SER A 103 -6.85 -19.34 -0.23
C SER A 103 -6.72 -17.84 -0.43
N VAL A 104 -7.79 -17.17 -0.86
CA VAL A 104 -7.82 -15.71 -1.04
C VAL A 104 -7.73 -15.06 0.34
N ALA A 105 -6.77 -14.16 0.51
CA ALA A 105 -6.52 -13.46 1.79
C ALA A 105 -7.47 -12.27 1.97
N GLY A 106 -7.71 -11.54 0.89
CA GLY A 106 -8.60 -10.39 0.83
C GLY A 106 -9.14 -10.21 -0.59
N TYR A 107 -10.28 -9.54 -0.68
CA TYR A 107 -10.86 -9.08 -1.93
C TYR A 107 -11.58 -7.76 -1.65
N HIS A 108 -11.41 -6.78 -2.52
CA HIS A 108 -12.26 -5.60 -2.56
C HIS A 108 -12.83 -5.39 -3.95
N ALA A 109 -14.13 -5.07 -4.00
CA ALA A 109 -14.71 -4.59 -5.24
C ALA A 109 -14.10 -3.22 -5.61
N SER A 110 -13.93 -2.96 -6.90
CA SER A 110 -13.62 -1.61 -7.38
C SER A 110 -14.85 -0.68 -7.23
N PRO A 111 -14.67 0.65 -7.30
CA PRO A 111 -15.77 1.59 -7.32
C PRO A 111 -16.85 1.23 -8.37
N GLY A 112 -18.12 1.51 -8.07
CA GLY A 112 -19.22 1.37 -9.03
C GLY A 112 -19.72 -0.06 -9.30
N GLN A 113 -19.23 -1.07 -8.58
CA GLN A 113 -19.59 -2.48 -8.83
C GLN A 113 -20.85 -2.95 -8.09
N ALA A 114 -21.18 -2.38 -6.93
CA ALA A 114 -22.35 -2.76 -6.13
C ALA A 114 -23.38 -1.61 -6.07
N ASP A 115 -24.47 -1.73 -6.82
CA ASP A 115 -25.55 -0.72 -6.90
C ASP A 115 -26.38 -0.66 -5.61
N LYS A 116 -26.44 0.51 -4.96
CA LYS A 116 -27.34 0.82 -3.83
C LYS A 116 -28.76 1.17 -4.27
N GLY A 117 -28.97 1.33 -5.57
CA GLY A 117 -30.13 1.96 -6.18
C GLY A 117 -29.97 3.47 -6.30
N GLY A 118 -30.70 4.08 -7.24
CA GLY A 118 -30.68 5.54 -7.43
C GLY A 118 -29.41 6.09 -8.09
N GLY A 119 -28.55 5.22 -8.64
CA GLY A 119 -27.26 5.61 -9.23
C GLY A 119 -26.14 5.81 -8.20
N ASP A 120 -26.36 5.34 -6.97
CA ASP A 120 -25.37 5.32 -5.89
C ASP A 120 -24.78 3.91 -5.76
N TYR A 121 -23.54 3.80 -5.29
CA TYR A 121 -22.81 2.54 -5.23
C TYR A 121 -22.13 2.35 -3.87
N TRP A 122 -22.06 1.10 -3.42
CA TRP A 122 -21.13 0.67 -2.38
C TRP A 122 -19.87 0.08 -3.01
N SER A 123 -18.80 0.05 -2.24
CA SER A 123 -17.72 -0.92 -2.44
C SER A 123 -17.55 -1.80 -1.21
N ALA A 124 -17.45 -3.11 -1.43
CA ALA A 124 -17.38 -4.12 -0.38
C ALA A 124 -16.02 -4.82 -0.37
N GLY A 125 -15.39 -4.85 0.80
CA GLY A 125 -14.18 -5.60 1.10
C GLY A 125 -14.46 -6.85 1.93
N PHE A 126 -13.88 -7.99 1.57
CA PHE A 126 -14.01 -9.26 2.26
C PHE A 126 -12.63 -9.83 2.61
N PHE A 127 -12.40 -10.13 3.89
CA PHE A 127 -11.10 -10.59 4.39
C PHE A 127 -11.18 -11.93 5.10
N ASN A 128 -10.23 -12.81 4.81
CA ASN A 128 -10.19 -14.16 5.36
C ASN A 128 -9.41 -14.18 6.68
N ALA A 129 -10.11 -13.96 7.80
CA ALA A 129 -9.51 -14.01 9.12
C ALA A 129 -9.18 -15.42 9.60
N ALA A 130 -9.68 -16.47 8.94
CA ALA A 130 -9.29 -17.86 9.23
C ALA A 130 -7.95 -18.26 8.60
N LEU A 131 -7.45 -17.49 7.62
CA LEU A 131 -6.21 -17.82 6.93
C LEU A 131 -4.99 -17.61 7.85
N ALA A 132 -4.16 -18.63 7.99
CA ALA A 132 -3.01 -18.59 8.90
C ALA A 132 -1.99 -17.47 8.55
N SER A 133 -1.88 -17.07 7.27
CA SER A 133 -1.04 -15.94 6.86
C SER A 133 -1.59 -14.60 7.34
N MET A 134 -2.91 -14.43 7.35
CA MET A 134 -3.58 -13.20 7.83
C MET A 134 -3.50 -13.06 9.36
N GLN A 135 -3.30 -14.16 10.08
CA GLN A 135 -3.09 -14.17 11.53
C GLN A 135 -1.61 -14.16 11.94
N ALA A 136 -0.70 -14.23 10.98
CA ALA A 136 0.72 -14.37 11.26
C ALA A 136 1.24 -13.09 11.93
N GLN A 137 1.82 -13.25 13.13
CA GLN A 137 2.48 -12.16 13.79
C GLN A 137 3.79 -11.82 13.07
N ALA A 138 3.98 -10.53 12.77
CA ALA A 138 5.23 -10.04 12.22
C ALA A 138 6.33 -9.91 13.28
N ASP A 139 7.57 -9.95 12.82
CA ASP A 139 8.73 -9.62 13.63
C ASP A 139 8.69 -8.14 14.08
N LEU A 140 9.41 -7.83 15.17
CA LEU A 140 9.46 -6.46 15.70
C LEU A 140 10.01 -5.49 14.63
N GLY A 141 9.26 -4.43 14.33
CA GLY A 141 9.65 -3.44 13.33
C GLY A 141 9.43 -3.87 11.89
N ALA A 142 8.76 -5.00 11.65
CA ALA A 142 8.46 -5.48 10.32
C ALA A 142 7.03 -5.16 9.87
N GLY A 143 6.83 -5.06 8.56
CA GLY A 143 5.49 -5.07 7.98
C GLY A 143 4.88 -6.47 8.06
N HIS A 144 3.58 -6.54 8.36
CA HIS A 144 2.83 -7.80 8.47
C HIS A 144 1.98 -8.05 7.23
N PHE A 145 1.76 -9.33 6.92
CA PHE A 145 1.05 -9.76 5.71
C PHE A 145 -0.37 -9.21 5.62
N SER A 146 -1.14 -9.23 6.72
CA SER A 146 -2.49 -8.65 6.73
C SER A 146 -2.47 -7.15 6.41
N GLY A 147 -1.39 -6.43 6.73
CA GLY A 147 -1.27 -4.99 6.53
C GLY A 147 -1.15 -4.64 5.06
N VAL A 148 -0.26 -5.33 4.34
CA VAL A 148 -0.16 -5.14 2.89
C VAL A 148 -1.41 -5.62 2.16
N VAL A 149 -2.06 -6.69 2.61
CA VAL A 149 -3.36 -7.12 2.05
C VAL A 149 -4.41 -6.05 2.27
N LEU A 150 -4.48 -5.42 3.44
CA LEU A 150 -5.44 -4.35 3.70
C LEU A 150 -5.13 -3.09 2.89
N LEU A 151 -3.87 -2.68 2.78
CA LEU A 151 -3.43 -1.58 1.90
C LEU A 151 -3.84 -1.86 0.45
N ARG A 152 -3.58 -3.06 -0.04
CA ARG A 152 -3.94 -3.48 -1.41
C ARG A 152 -5.44 -3.43 -1.64
N GLU A 153 -6.21 -4.12 -0.82
CA GLU A 153 -7.65 -4.25 -1.05
C GLU A 153 -8.37 -2.91 -0.83
N ILE A 154 -7.94 -2.08 0.13
CA ILE A 154 -8.49 -0.72 0.28
C ILE A 154 -8.07 0.17 -0.90
N GLY A 155 -6.84 0.07 -1.39
CA GLY A 155 -6.44 0.77 -2.60
C GLY A 155 -7.30 0.36 -3.82
N ARG A 156 -7.65 -0.92 -3.95
CA ARG A 156 -8.57 -1.41 -4.97
C ARG A 156 -9.97 -0.82 -4.83
N SER A 157 -10.44 -0.62 -3.61
CA SER A 157 -11.71 0.07 -3.34
C SER A 157 -11.75 1.51 -3.85
N MET A 158 -10.58 2.09 -4.09
CA MET A 158 -10.36 3.46 -4.56
C MET A 158 -9.91 3.49 -6.03
N GLY A 159 -10.09 2.38 -6.74
CA GLY A 159 -9.80 2.30 -8.16
C GLY A 159 -8.37 1.93 -8.49
N LEU A 160 -7.50 1.59 -7.53
CA LEU A 160 -6.21 0.97 -7.90
C LEU A 160 -6.44 -0.44 -8.47
N VAL A 161 -5.62 -0.86 -9.42
CA VAL A 161 -5.68 -2.21 -10.02
C VAL A 161 -4.38 -2.96 -9.81
N TYR A 162 -4.42 -4.29 -9.84
CA TYR A 162 -3.20 -5.09 -9.78
C TYR A 162 -2.28 -4.72 -10.94
N SER A 163 -0.99 -4.59 -10.66
CA SER A 163 0.01 -4.21 -11.65
C SER A 163 0.22 -5.24 -12.77
N ASP A 164 -0.33 -6.44 -12.61
CA ASP A 164 -0.36 -7.51 -13.61
C ASP A 164 -1.73 -7.72 -14.28
N ALA A 165 -2.77 -7.01 -13.83
CA ALA A 165 -4.15 -7.21 -14.29
C ALA A 165 -4.56 -6.37 -15.50
N ALA A 166 -3.72 -5.44 -15.95
CA ALA A 166 -3.96 -4.75 -17.21
C ALA A 166 -3.71 -5.71 -18.38
N GLU A 167 -4.57 -5.68 -19.39
CA GLU A 167 -4.42 -6.50 -20.61
C GLU A 167 -2.98 -6.37 -21.14
N SER A 168 -2.41 -7.44 -21.71
CA SER A 168 -0.96 -7.73 -21.83
C SER A 168 0.01 -6.63 -22.33
N ASP A 169 -0.47 -5.49 -22.80
CA ASP A 169 0.32 -4.34 -23.23
C ASP A 169 0.43 -3.22 -22.17
N ASP A 170 -0.38 -3.25 -21.10
CA ASP A 170 -0.44 -2.23 -20.04
C ASP A 170 0.14 -2.76 -18.71
N GLN A 171 1.02 -3.76 -18.72
CA GLN A 171 1.63 -4.25 -17.46
C GLN A 171 2.82 -3.39 -17.05
N LEU A 172 2.98 -3.17 -15.73
CA LEU A 172 4.21 -2.55 -15.23
C LEU A 172 5.43 -3.38 -15.68
N PRO A 173 6.56 -2.74 -16.07
CA PRO A 173 7.79 -3.46 -16.33
C PRO A 173 8.16 -4.39 -15.15
N ASP A 174 8.68 -5.60 -15.43
CA ASP A 174 9.02 -6.62 -14.42
C ASP A 174 9.83 -6.10 -13.21
N LEU A 175 10.61 -5.04 -13.42
CA LEU A 175 11.39 -4.39 -12.38
C LEU A 175 10.52 -3.62 -11.38
N LEU A 176 9.46 -2.98 -11.86
CA LEU A 176 8.53 -2.14 -11.11
C LEU A 176 7.33 -2.91 -10.56
N ASP A 177 6.98 -4.05 -11.18
CA ASP A 177 5.96 -4.96 -10.66
C ASP A 177 6.50 -5.72 -9.42
N ARG A 178 6.66 -5.00 -8.30
CA ARG A 178 7.10 -5.52 -7.01
C ARG A 178 6.45 -4.74 -5.87
N GLU A 179 6.22 -5.42 -4.75
CA GLU A 179 5.59 -4.84 -3.56
C GLU A 179 6.28 -3.56 -3.06
N ARG A 180 7.61 -3.43 -3.22
CA ARG A 180 8.36 -2.23 -2.82
C ARG A 180 8.12 -0.99 -3.69
N TYR A 181 7.44 -1.12 -4.83
CA TYR A 181 7.13 -0.01 -5.73
C TYR A 181 5.63 0.23 -5.84
N SER A 182 4.82 -0.83 -5.72
CA SER A 182 3.37 -0.76 -5.63
C SER A 182 2.87 -1.90 -4.74
N VAL A 183 2.03 -1.58 -3.75
CA VAL A 183 1.34 -2.60 -2.95
C VAL A 183 0.33 -3.39 -3.79
N MET A 184 0.01 -2.95 -5.01
CA MET A 184 -0.84 -3.68 -5.97
C MET A 184 -0.13 -4.83 -6.68
N SER A 185 1.18 -4.99 -6.51
CA SER A 185 1.91 -6.12 -7.06
C SER A 185 1.70 -7.40 -6.26
N ASP A 186 1.34 -8.48 -6.93
CA ASP A 186 1.31 -9.82 -6.34
C ASP A 186 2.73 -10.42 -6.17
N ARG A 187 3.76 -9.73 -6.67
CA ARG A 187 5.17 -10.12 -6.48
C ARG A 187 5.72 -9.49 -5.21
N ALA A 188 5.64 -10.23 -4.12
CA ALA A 188 6.39 -9.92 -2.91
C ALA A 188 7.90 -9.93 -3.21
N ASP A 189 8.64 -8.96 -2.67
CA ASP A 189 10.10 -9.02 -2.71
C ASP A 189 10.61 -10.13 -1.79
N GLN A 190 11.45 -11.03 -2.33
CA GLN A 190 11.77 -12.31 -1.69
C GLN A 190 12.66 -12.16 -0.44
N ASP A 191 12.01 -12.18 0.71
CA ASP A 191 12.31 -13.00 1.92
C ASP A 191 11.08 -13.05 2.86
N ALA A 192 9.98 -12.38 2.45
CA ALA A 192 8.68 -12.43 3.09
C ALA A 192 8.00 -13.79 2.86
N GLY A 193 8.30 -14.77 3.72
CA GLY A 193 7.20 -15.62 4.18
C GLY A 193 6.12 -14.75 4.86
N ASN A 194 5.09 -15.33 5.46
CA ASN A 194 4.01 -14.56 6.13
C ASN A 194 4.47 -13.68 7.34
N ARG A 195 5.77 -13.47 7.58
CA ARG A 195 6.30 -13.04 8.89
C ARG A 195 7.11 -11.74 8.89
N ALA A 196 7.57 -11.22 7.75
CA ALA A 196 8.31 -9.95 7.73
C ALA A 196 8.48 -9.40 6.31
N GLY A 197 8.88 -8.12 6.19
CA GLY A 197 9.32 -7.54 4.93
C GLY A 197 8.22 -6.97 4.05
N HIS A 198 7.03 -6.70 4.61
CA HIS A 198 5.93 -6.14 3.82
C HIS A 198 5.90 -4.60 3.84
N ALA A 199 5.23 -4.02 2.84
CA ALA A 199 4.91 -2.61 2.79
C ALA A 199 4.02 -2.19 3.97
N VAL A 200 4.35 -1.05 4.57
CA VAL A 200 3.60 -0.45 5.70
C VAL A 200 2.93 0.87 5.31
N THR A 201 3.13 1.35 4.09
CA THR A 201 2.43 2.48 3.48
C THR A 201 2.04 2.10 2.04
N TYR A 202 1.24 2.93 1.39
CA TYR A 202 1.22 2.94 -0.08
C TYR A 202 2.61 3.26 -0.62
N MET A 203 2.99 2.67 -1.75
CA MET A 203 4.31 2.87 -2.35
C MET A 203 4.27 3.96 -3.44
N ALA A 204 5.42 4.37 -3.99
CA ALA A 204 5.48 5.56 -4.85
C ALA A 204 4.56 5.51 -6.07
N LEU A 205 4.38 4.34 -6.71
CA LEU A 205 3.46 4.23 -7.85
C LEU A 205 2.00 4.32 -7.41
N ASP A 206 1.66 3.72 -6.25
CA ASP A 206 0.33 3.84 -5.67
C ASP A 206 0.01 5.30 -5.32
N LEU A 207 0.96 6.00 -4.70
CA LEU A 207 0.83 7.43 -4.34
C LEU A 207 0.58 8.29 -5.58
N ALA A 208 1.40 8.13 -6.62
CA ALA A 208 1.24 8.89 -7.85
C ALA A 208 -0.13 8.65 -8.50
N ALA A 209 -0.57 7.38 -8.55
CA ALA A 209 -1.87 7.02 -9.08
C ALA A 209 -3.03 7.62 -8.26
N LEU A 210 -2.99 7.48 -6.93
CA LEU A 210 -3.98 8.03 -6.02
C LEU A 210 -4.03 9.56 -6.08
N GLN A 211 -2.89 10.24 -6.15
CA GLN A 211 -2.81 11.69 -6.24
C GLN A 211 -3.36 12.24 -7.56
N VAL A 212 -3.18 11.53 -8.67
CA VAL A 212 -3.82 11.88 -9.94
C VAL A 212 -5.34 11.74 -9.84
N ALA A 213 -5.83 10.68 -9.21
CA ALA A 213 -7.26 10.43 -9.06
C ALA A 213 -7.94 11.41 -8.09
N TYR A 214 -7.27 11.73 -6.98
CA TYR A 214 -7.92 12.28 -5.80
C TYR A 214 -7.31 13.58 -5.27
N GLY A 215 -6.33 14.15 -5.98
CA GLY A 215 -5.64 15.35 -5.53
C GLY A 215 -4.56 15.05 -4.49
N VAL A 216 -3.88 16.11 -4.05
CA VAL A 216 -2.65 16.03 -3.25
C VAL A 216 -2.86 16.81 -1.97
N SER A 217 -2.70 16.15 -0.82
CA SER A 217 -2.72 16.81 0.48
C SER A 217 -1.31 17.16 0.96
N ASP A 218 -1.20 18.25 1.72
CA ASP A 218 -0.03 18.51 2.56
C ASP A 218 0.07 17.44 3.66
N HIS A 219 1.30 17.02 3.98
CA HIS A 219 1.57 16.03 5.02
C HIS A 219 2.95 16.23 5.61
N ALA A 220 3.07 16.06 6.93
CA ALA A 220 4.34 16.17 7.63
C ALA A 220 5.07 17.50 7.37
N ASP A 221 4.34 18.62 7.25
CA ASP A 221 4.84 19.94 6.81
C ASP A 221 5.91 20.60 7.74
N GLY A 222 6.12 20.01 8.91
CA GLY A 222 7.14 20.37 9.90
C GLY A 222 8.47 19.63 9.70
N ASN A 223 9.39 19.71 10.67
CA ASN A 223 10.63 18.92 10.57
C ASN A 223 10.37 17.46 10.91
N SER A 224 10.61 16.57 9.96
CA SER A 224 10.35 15.14 10.11
C SER A 224 11.61 14.31 10.43
N ARG A 225 11.39 13.14 11.02
CA ARG A 225 12.42 12.15 11.32
C ARG A 225 12.00 10.77 10.86
N TYR A 226 12.77 10.20 9.95
CA TYR A 226 12.53 8.88 9.39
C TYR A 226 13.68 7.94 9.78
N VAL A 227 13.38 6.95 10.61
CA VAL A 227 14.37 6.06 11.22
C VAL A 227 14.36 4.71 10.54
N LEU A 228 15.53 4.32 10.04
CA LEU A 228 15.83 2.97 9.59
C LEU A 228 16.56 2.23 10.71
N THR A 229 16.14 1.01 10.99
CA THR A 229 16.69 0.17 12.07
C THR A 229 17.05 -1.21 11.55
N ASP A 230 17.85 -1.97 12.30
CA ASP A 230 18.03 -3.38 11.99
C ASP A 230 16.71 -4.14 12.18
N ALA A 231 16.49 -5.19 11.39
CA ALA A 231 15.37 -6.10 11.58
C ALA A 231 15.28 -6.59 13.05
N GLY A 232 14.09 -6.51 13.65
CA GLY A 232 13.85 -6.95 15.02
C GLY A 232 14.38 -6.02 16.12
N SER A 233 14.95 -4.85 15.79
CA SER A 233 15.65 -4.01 16.78
C SER A 233 14.80 -2.87 17.39
N ALA A 234 13.77 -2.40 16.68
CA ALA A 234 12.86 -1.36 17.14
C ALA A 234 11.43 -1.65 16.69
N ALA A 235 10.44 -1.14 17.41
CA ALA A 235 9.04 -1.25 17.00
C ALA A 235 8.77 -0.48 15.71
N LEU A 236 7.78 -0.96 14.94
CA LEU A 236 7.25 -0.27 13.77
C LEU A 236 6.51 0.99 14.24
N SER A 237 6.82 2.12 13.63
CA SER A 237 6.09 3.38 13.76
C SER A 237 5.95 4.02 12.38
N VAL A 238 4.77 4.55 12.09
CA VAL A 238 4.40 5.20 10.83
C VAL A 238 3.57 6.45 11.14
N GLU A 239 3.94 7.14 12.22
CA GLU A 239 3.30 8.40 12.60
C GLU A 239 3.74 9.53 11.67
N GLU A 240 2.87 10.52 11.49
CA GLU A 240 3.15 11.71 10.70
C GLU A 240 4.42 12.42 11.20
N GLY A 241 5.38 12.61 10.31
CA GLY A 241 6.67 13.21 10.62
C GLY A 241 7.59 12.43 11.56
N ASP A 242 7.20 11.23 12.04
CA ASP A 242 8.06 10.34 12.84
C ASP A 242 7.83 8.86 12.50
N MET A 243 8.70 8.33 11.65
CA MET A 243 8.66 6.94 11.20
C MET A 243 9.82 6.14 11.78
N SER A 244 9.59 4.87 12.12
CA SER A 244 10.62 3.92 12.50
C SER A 244 10.32 2.55 11.89
N ILE A 245 11.15 2.11 10.95
CA ILE A 245 11.01 0.81 10.27
C ILE A 245 12.27 -0.04 10.44
N GLY A 246 12.09 -1.36 10.53
CA GLY A 246 13.16 -2.35 10.58
C GLY A 246 13.18 -3.22 9.33
N ASN A 247 12.30 -4.23 9.28
CA ASN A 247 12.15 -5.13 8.14
C ASN A 247 10.82 -4.87 7.41
N ALA A 248 10.71 -3.70 6.79
CA ALA A 248 9.50 -3.22 6.13
C ALA A 248 9.85 -2.28 4.96
N TYR A 249 8.89 -2.08 4.07
CA TYR A 249 8.95 -1.07 3.01
C TYR A 249 8.00 0.09 3.31
N ALA A 250 8.46 1.32 3.08
CA ALA A 250 7.62 2.50 3.24
C ALA A 250 8.01 3.56 2.20
N CYS A 251 7.02 4.25 1.67
CA CYS A 251 7.17 5.47 0.90
C CYS A 251 6.97 6.66 1.82
N ILE A 252 7.82 7.66 1.70
CA ILE A 252 7.71 8.91 2.47
C ILE A 252 7.07 9.95 1.57
N TRP A 253 5.95 10.51 2.03
CA TRP A 253 5.35 11.74 1.52
C TRP A 253 5.56 12.83 2.57
N ASP A 254 6.25 13.90 2.22
CA ASP A 254 6.55 15.03 3.12
C ASP A 254 6.53 16.30 2.28
N THR A 255 5.74 17.30 2.68
CA THR A 255 5.54 18.53 1.91
C THR A 255 6.26 19.75 2.49
N GLY A 256 7.04 19.60 3.56
CA GLY A 256 7.62 20.75 4.25
C GLY A 256 8.93 20.45 4.97
N GLY A 257 9.24 21.27 5.97
CA GLY A 257 10.30 20.92 6.92
C GLY A 257 11.77 20.98 6.49
N THR A 258 12.57 20.33 7.33
CA THR A 258 14.01 20.07 7.18
C THR A 258 14.26 18.72 7.84
N ASP A 259 14.15 17.71 7.00
CA ASP A 259 13.89 16.35 7.46
C ASP A 259 15.17 15.54 7.51
N ARG A 260 15.09 14.41 8.23
CA ARG A 260 16.25 13.55 8.42
C ARG A 260 15.86 12.09 8.25
N ILE A 261 16.56 11.43 7.34
CA ILE A 261 16.65 9.97 7.33
C ILE A 261 17.84 9.58 8.20
N VAL A 262 17.57 8.79 9.24
CA VAL A 262 18.56 8.37 10.22
C VAL A 262 18.58 6.87 10.27
N TYR A 263 19.77 6.28 10.15
CA TYR A 263 19.95 4.88 10.46
C TYR A 263 20.52 4.71 11.86
N SER A 264 19.86 3.90 12.68
CA SER A 264 20.27 3.63 14.08
C SER A 264 20.64 2.17 14.33
N GLY A 265 20.84 1.37 13.28
CA GLY A 265 21.30 -0.01 13.37
C GLY A 265 22.82 -0.17 13.33
N ARG A 266 23.26 -1.40 13.08
CA ARG A 266 24.66 -1.85 13.04
C ARG A 266 25.10 -2.43 11.69
N SER A 267 24.16 -2.63 10.77
CA SER A 267 24.41 -3.12 9.42
C SER A 267 24.94 -2.02 8.50
N ASP A 268 25.50 -2.43 7.37
CA ASP A 268 25.87 -1.51 6.30
C ASP A 268 24.62 -1.12 5.49
N ILE A 269 24.46 0.17 5.22
CA ILE A 269 23.29 0.71 4.54
C ILE A 269 23.65 1.75 3.47
N VAL A 270 22.73 1.95 2.53
CA VAL A 270 22.78 3.03 1.54
C VAL A 270 21.56 3.92 1.74
N ILE A 271 21.79 5.21 1.92
CA ILE A 271 20.74 6.23 1.89
C ILE A 271 20.96 7.06 0.64
N ASN A 272 19.96 7.07 -0.24
CA ASN A 272 19.89 7.95 -1.39
C ASN A 272 18.85 9.03 -1.10
N LEU A 273 19.28 10.31 -1.10
CA LEU A 273 18.40 11.46 -0.83
C LEU A 273 17.97 12.19 -2.10
N ASN A 274 18.24 11.61 -3.29
CA ASN A 274 17.64 12.14 -4.51
C ASN A 274 16.14 11.82 -4.49
N ALA A 275 15.33 12.73 -5.01
CA ALA A 275 13.93 12.45 -5.30
C ALA A 275 13.86 11.20 -6.21
N ALA A 276 12.95 10.28 -5.93
CA ALA A 276 12.63 9.16 -6.82
C ALA A 276 11.58 9.64 -7.84
N THR A 277 12.06 10.45 -8.77
CA THR A 277 11.25 10.93 -9.89
C THR A 277 10.78 9.74 -10.74
N LEU A 278 9.49 9.76 -11.11
CA LEU A 278 8.86 8.76 -11.99
C LEU A 278 9.02 9.12 -13.48
N ASP A 279 10.10 9.83 -13.84
CA ASP A 279 10.28 10.47 -15.15
C ASP A 279 10.78 9.52 -16.25
N GLY A 280 10.42 8.23 -16.20
CA GLY A 280 10.73 7.21 -17.22
C GLY A 280 12.21 6.84 -17.33
N GLU A 281 13.12 7.73 -16.93
CA GLU A 281 14.43 7.37 -16.43
C GLU A 281 14.25 6.83 -15.02
N ILE A 282 13.77 5.59 -14.92
CA ILE A 282 14.10 4.72 -13.78
C ILE A 282 15.60 4.40 -13.87
N ASN A 283 16.42 5.46 -13.79
CA ASN A 283 17.76 5.41 -13.29
C ASN A 283 17.62 5.11 -11.81
N LEU A 284 17.22 3.87 -11.49
CA LEU A 284 17.40 3.26 -10.18
C LEU A 284 18.75 3.76 -9.71
N GLY A 285 18.79 4.60 -8.66
CA GLY A 285 20.02 5.28 -8.25
C GLY A 285 21.22 4.34 -8.18
N LEU A 286 20.98 3.04 -7.96
CA LEU A 286 21.90 1.92 -8.08
C LEU A 286 22.78 1.87 -9.35
N GLY A 287 22.25 2.15 -10.55
CA GLY A 287 23.05 2.16 -11.79
C GLY A 287 24.13 3.25 -11.76
N ASN A 288 23.76 4.44 -11.28
CA ASN A 288 24.66 5.57 -11.08
C ASN A 288 25.57 5.38 -9.85
N LEU A 289 25.12 4.65 -8.82
CA LEU A 289 25.92 4.27 -7.66
C LEU A 289 27.10 3.39 -8.08
N ARG A 290 26.94 2.46 -9.03
CA ARG A 290 28.06 1.62 -9.54
C ARG A 290 29.24 2.44 -10.08
N GLY A 291 28.98 3.64 -10.57
CA GLY A 291 29.99 4.57 -11.08
C GLY A 291 30.59 5.51 -10.01
N LEU A 292 30.02 5.56 -8.80
CA LEU A 292 30.53 6.42 -7.74
C LEU A 292 31.83 5.88 -7.16
N ARG A 293 32.78 6.78 -6.93
CA ARG A 293 34.07 6.48 -6.29
C ARG A 293 33.92 5.76 -4.95
N ALA A 294 32.87 6.07 -4.20
CA ALA A 294 32.55 5.45 -2.91
C ALA A 294 32.12 3.97 -3.04
N VAL A 295 31.50 3.58 -4.16
CA VAL A 295 31.09 2.19 -4.41
C VAL A 295 32.28 1.36 -4.90
N ALA A 296 33.23 1.99 -5.59
CA ALA A 296 34.49 1.35 -5.94
C ALA A 296 35.38 1.01 -4.72
N THR A 297 35.17 1.67 -3.58
CA THR A 297 35.88 1.37 -2.32
C THR A 297 35.27 0.23 -1.51
N LEU A 298 34.06 -0.21 -1.87
CA LEU A 298 33.37 -1.33 -1.21
C LEU A 298 33.97 -2.69 -1.64
N THR A 299 33.97 -3.63 -0.70
CA THR A 299 34.36 -5.01 -0.97
C THR A 299 33.42 -5.66 -1.99
N ASN A 300 33.86 -6.76 -2.62
CA ASN A 300 32.99 -7.51 -3.54
C ASN A 300 31.73 -8.04 -2.82
N ALA A 301 31.84 -8.38 -1.53
CA ALA A 301 30.71 -8.85 -0.74
C ALA A 301 29.73 -7.70 -0.41
N GLU A 302 30.24 -6.53 -0.03
CA GLU A 302 29.43 -5.32 0.18
C GLU A 302 28.73 -4.90 -1.11
N ARG A 303 29.43 -4.82 -2.25
CA ARG A 303 28.80 -4.53 -3.55
C ARG A 303 27.77 -5.57 -3.94
N ALA A 304 28.04 -6.86 -3.70
CA ALA A 304 27.08 -7.92 -3.97
C ALA A 304 25.82 -7.75 -3.13
N GLY A 305 25.94 -7.43 -1.84
CA GLY A 305 24.79 -7.16 -0.96
C GLY A 305 24.05 -5.86 -1.31
N MET A 306 24.76 -4.83 -1.75
CA MET A 306 24.21 -3.51 -2.08
C MET A 306 23.39 -3.50 -3.38
N PHE A 307 23.69 -4.44 -4.28
CA PHE A 307 22.97 -4.66 -5.54
C PHE A 307 22.31 -6.04 -5.56
N ASP A 308 22.07 -6.61 -4.38
CA ASP A 308 21.36 -7.88 -4.26
C ASP A 308 19.87 -7.58 -4.43
N ASP A 309 19.30 -7.99 -5.56
CA ASP A 309 17.91 -7.70 -5.94
C ASP A 309 16.88 -8.24 -4.93
N ILE A 310 17.34 -9.03 -3.94
CA ILE A 310 16.58 -9.72 -2.88
C ILE A 310 16.81 -9.17 -1.45
N ARG A 311 17.71 -8.19 -1.22
CA ARG A 311 18.05 -7.74 0.16
C ARG A 311 17.99 -6.24 0.43
N THR A 312 17.43 -5.45 -0.48
CA THR A 312 17.29 -4.02 -0.26
C THR A 312 15.98 -3.73 0.47
N ALA A 313 16.01 -3.46 1.78
CA ALA A 313 14.96 -2.66 2.40
C ALA A 313 15.05 -1.25 1.77
N GLY A 314 14.08 -0.87 0.95
CA GLY A 314 14.15 0.33 0.12
C GLY A 314 12.81 1.04 0.05
N GLY A 315 12.76 2.27 0.56
CA GLY A 315 11.68 3.20 0.23
C GLY A 315 11.99 3.96 -1.05
N SER A 316 10.98 4.22 -1.86
CA SER A 316 10.98 5.20 -2.93
C SER A 316 10.54 6.57 -2.37
N PHE A 317 10.99 7.67 -2.98
CA PHE A 317 10.69 9.04 -2.56
C PHE A 317 9.97 9.77 -3.70
N SER A 318 8.77 10.30 -3.52
CA SER A 318 8.15 11.16 -4.54
C SER A 318 7.93 12.56 -3.99
#